data_AF-A0A9D3MRL3-F1
#
_entry.id   AF-A0A9D3MRL3-F1
#
_cell.length_a   1.000
_cell.length_b   1.000
_cell.length_c   1.000
_cell.angle_alpha   90.00
_cell.angle_beta   90.00
_cell.angle_gamma   90.00
#
_symmetry.space_group_name_H-M   'P 1'
#
loop_
_entity.id
_entity.type
_entity.pdbx_description
1 polymer ?
#
loop_
_entity_poly.entity_id
_entity_poly.type
_entity_poly.pdbx_seq_one_letter_code
_entity_poly.pdbx_strand_id
1 'polypeptide(L)'
;MDLELAGLIALLFLSYVLPFTLGLTGALHLDECPQQPYIPIYLGVGGLLAVAAQLPYLKCCERRTDERPALRSLLKVYKALIFLVLFGWFITGSVWVYSIYPPNYDSSGTVYCAKTLYLVAFWFTNICYIFIAMGLAFGLYFYLKNGCDLNICSFFRSRSYTPLT
;
A
#
# COMPACT_ATOMS: atom_id res chain seq x y z
N MET A 1 -10.26 -11.32 24.19
CA MET A 1 -10.11 -9.87 23.91
C MET A 1 -8.65 -9.45 23.87
N ASP A 2 -7.77 -9.98 24.74
CA ASP A 2 -6.34 -9.59 24.76
C ASP A 2 -5.56 -10.02 23.51
N LEU A 3 -5.89 -11.18 22.91
CA LEU A 3 -5.22 -11.66 21.71
C LEU A 3 -5.52 -10.82 20.46
N GLU A 4 -6.76 -10.34 20.33
CA GLU A 4 -7.14 -9.43 19.23
C GLU A 4 -6.51 -8.05 19.40
N LEU A 5 -6.45 -7.56 20.63
CA LEU A 5 -5.80 -6.28 20.95
C LEU A 5 -4.30 -6.36 20.70
N ALA A 6 -3.63 -7.44 21.14
CA ALA A 6 -2.22 -7.67 20.87
C ALA A 6 -1.93 -7.79 19.35
N GLY A 7 -2.81 -8.46 18.60
CA GLY A 7 -2.71 -8.54 17.14
C GLY A 7 -2.84 -7.18 16.45
N LEU A 8 -3.81 -6.36 16.86
CA LEU A 8 -3.99 -5.00 16.35
C LEU A 8 -2.78 -4.10 16.65
N ILE A 9 -2.26 -4.17 17.87
CA ILE A 9 -1.06 -3.44 18.29
C ILE A 9 0.14 -3.89 17.45
N ALA A 10 0.36 -5.19 17.29
CA ALA A 10 1.46 -5.74 16.49
C ALA A 10 1.38 -5.31 15.01
N LEU A 11 0.19 -5.31 14.41
CA LEU A 11 -0.01 -4.86 13.03
C LEU A 11 0.27 -3.36 12.88
N LEU A 12 -0.14 -2.54 13.84
CA LEU A 12 0.16 -1.10 13.84
C LEU A 12 1.67 -0.84 13.97
N PHE A 13 2.34 -1.52 14.90
CA PHE A 13 3.80 -1.42 15.04
C PHE A 13 4.53 -1.89 13.78
N LEU A 14 4.14 -3.04 13.22
CA LEU A 14 4.75 -3.56 11.99
C LEU A 14 4.56 -2.57 10.83
N SER A 15 3.38 -1.97 10.70
CA SER A 15 3.08 -1.01 9.65
C SER A 15 3.84 0.32 9.78
N TYR A 16 4.40 0.64 10.96
CA TYR A 16 5.21 1.84 11.18
C TYR A 16 6.71 1.55 11.10
N VAL A 17 7.15 0.45 11.73
CA VAL A 17 8.56 0.06 11.76
C VAL A 17 9.06 -0.34 10.37
N LEU A 18 8.25 -1.04 9.59
CA LEU A 18 8.62 -1.51 8.26
C LEU A 18 8.90 -0.38 7.25
N PRO A 19 8.01 0.61 7.03
CA PRO A 19 8.33 1.74 6.16
C PRO A 19 9.45 2.62 6.71
N PHE A 20 9.60 2.68 8.03
CA PHE A 20 10.69 3.44 8.66
C PHE A 20 12.06 2.80 8.42
N THR A 21 12.20 1.48 8.60
CA THR A 21 13.45 0.78 8.31
C THR A 21 13.76 0.75 6.82
N LEU A 22 12.74 0.67 5.95
CA LEU A 22 12.88 0.80 4.50
C LEU A 22 13.35 2.22 4.09
N GLY A 23 12.79 3.26 4.70
CA GLY A 23 13.23 4.64 4.48
C GLY A 23 14.67 4.88 4.97
N LEU A 24 15.01 4.36 6.16
CA LEU A 24 16.36 4.47 6.72
C LEU A 24 17.40 3.69 5.92
N THR A 25 17.08 2.48 5.46
CA THR A 25 18.00 1.72 4.60
C THR A 25 18.22 2.41 3.26
N GLY A 26 17.16 3.01 2.69
CA GLY A 26 17.27 3.90 1.53
C GLY A 26 18.15 5.12 1.77
N ALA A 27 18.05 5.76 2.93
CA ALA A 27 18.83 6.96 3.26
C ALA A 27 20.30 6.66 3.66
N LEU A 28 20.56 5.56 4.36
CA LEU A 28 21.89 5.22 4.86
C LEU A 28 22.79 4.59 3.79
N HIS A 29 22.20 3.99 2.75
CA HIS A 29 22.95 3.39 1.63
C HIS A 29 22.86 4.23 0.35
N LEU A 30 22.61 5.55 0.49
CA LEU A 30 22.65 6.53 -0.61
C LEU A 30 24.00 6.50 -1.35
N ASP A 31 25.09 6.25 -0.63
CA ASP A 31 26.46 6.36 -1.13
C ASP A 31 26.98 5.09 -1.83
N GLU A 32 26.25 3.96 -1.75
CA GLU A 32 26.67 2.69 -2.34
C GLU A 32 26.13 2.43 -3.77
N CYS A 33 25.37 3.37 -4.35
CA CYS A 33 24.85 3.28 -5.73
C CYS A 33 24.94 4.63 -6.47
N PRO A 34 26.15 5.10 -6.86
CA PRO A 34 26.30 6.30 -7.69
C PRO A 34 25.63 6.19 -9.06
N GLN A 35 25.32 4.98 -9.53
CA GLN A 35 24.72 4.79 -10.85
C GLN A 35 23.23 5.13 -10.93
N GLN A 36 22.51 5.20 -9.78
CA GLN A 36 21.09 5.54 -9.80
C GLN A 36 20.56 6.17 -8.50
N PRO A 37 20.61 7.50 -8.37
CA PRO A 37 20.17 8.21 -7.16
C PRO A 37 18.64 8.19 -6.95
N TYR A 38 17.87 7.74 -7.95
CA TYR A 38 16.41 7.73 -7.89
C TYR A 38 15.82 6.58 -7.06
N ILE A 39 16.53 5.46 -6.89
CA ILE A 39 16.06 4.33 -6.06
C ILE A 39 16.01 4.71 -4.57
N PRO A 40 17.07 5.30 -3.98
CA PRO A 40 17.00 5.81 -2.61
C PRO A 40 15.90 6.85 -2.38
N ILE A 41 15.67 7.74 -3.35
CA ILE A 41 14.60 8.75 -3.28
C ILE A 41 13.22 8.07 -3.27
N TYR A 42 13.04 7.01 -4.06
CA TYR A 42 11.81 6.21 -4.04
C TYR A 42 11.52 5.61 -2.67
N LEU A 43 12.52 4.95 -2.07
CA LEU A 43 12.42 4.33 -0.74
C LEU A 43 12.18 5.37 0.37
N GLY A 44 12.90 6.49 0.33
CA GLY A 44 12.80 7.56 1.33
C GLY A 44 11.46 8.30 1.29
N VAL A 45 11.05 8.80 0.11
CA VAL A 45 9.78 9.53 -0.05
C VAL A 45 8.59 8.59 0.11
N GLY A 46 8.69 7.35 -0.37
CA GLY A 46 7.67 6.33 -0.17
C GLY A 46 7.45 6.00 1.31
N GLY A 47 8.53 5.84 2.07
CA GLY A 47 8.48 5.65 3.52
C GLY A 47 7.86 6.82 4.28
N LEU A 48 8.25 8.06 3.93
CA LEU A 48 7.69 9.27 4.57
C LEU A 48 6.20 9.45 4.28
N LEU A 49 5.77 9.24 3.03
CA LEU A 49 4.36 9.33 2.64
C LEU A 49 3.52 8.23 3.32
N ALA A 50 4.08 7.02 3.49
CA ALA A 50 3.42 5.94 4.21
C ALA A 50 3.22 6.29 5.70
N VAL A 51 4.23 6.85 6.36
CA VAL A 51 4.10 7.35 7.74
C VAL A 51 3.10 8.51 7.83
N ALA A 52 3.12 9.43 6.86
CA ALA A 52 2.17 10.54 6.80
C ALA A 52 0.71 10.05 6.71
N ALA A 53 0.45 8.95 5.99
CA ALA A 53 -0.87 8.32 5.92
C ALA A 53 -1.40 7.87 7.29
N GLN A 54 -0.51 7.57 8.24
CA GLN A 54 -0.83 7.04 9.57
C GLN A 54 -1.01 8.13 10.64
N LEU A 55 -0.47 9.34 10.43
CA LEU A 55 -0.62 10.49 11.34
C LEU A 55 -2.05 10.80 11.80
N PRO A 56 -3.10 10.75 10.95
CA PRO A 56 -4.47 10.99 11.40
C PRO A 56 -5.00 9.90 12.33
N TYR A 57 -4.47 8.67 12.28
CA TYR A 57 -4.87 7.60 13.19
C TYR A 57 -4.33 7.83 14.61
N LEU A 58 -3.10 8.34 14.75
CA LEU A 58 -2.53 8.71 16.05
C LEU A 58 -3.29 9.87 16.69
N LYS A 59 -3.67 10.89 15.91
CA LYS A 59 -4.44 12.05 16.40
C LYS A 59 -5.91 11.72 16.72
N CYS A 60 -6.47 10.66 16.14
CA CYS A 60 -7.83 10.22 16.43
C CYS A 60 -7.98 9.52 17.79
N CYS A 61 -6.91 8.90 18.32
CA CYS A 61 -6.93 8.32 19.67
C CYS A 61 -7.07 9.38 20.79
N GLU A 62 -6.70 10.64 20.52
CA GLU A 62 -6.66 11.70 21.54
C GLU A 62 -7.89 12.62 21.54
N ARG A 63 -8.79 12.50 20.55
CA ARG A 63 -9.95 13.40 20.45
C ARG A 63 -11.25 12.62 20.29
N ARG A 64 -11.97 12.50 21.42
CA ARG A 64 -13.37 12.04 21.52
C ARG A 64 -14.19 12.61 20.36
N THR A 65 -14.44 11.76 19.37
CA THR A 65 -14.94 12.16 18.04
C THR A 65 -16.45 12.12 18.05
N ASP A 66 -17.11 13.10 18.67
CA ASP A 66 -18.59 13.12 18.66
C ASP A 66 -19.22 14.20 17.76
N GLU A 67 -18.61 15.35 17.43
CA GLU A 67 -19.46 16.48 16.97
C GLU A 67 -19.02 17.29 15.74
N ARG A 68 -18.04 16.86 14.92
CA ARG A 68 -17.63 17.66 13.73
C ARG A 68 -17.70 16.89 12.40
N PRO A 69 -18.83 16.94 11.67
CA PRO A 69 -18.95 16.30 10.34
C PRO A 69 -17.97 16.86 9.30
N ALA A 70 -17.58 18.14 9.44
CA ALA A 70 -16.55 18.75 8.61
C ALA A 70 -15.19 18.06 8.75
N LEU A 71 -14.77 17.72 9.99
CA LEU A 71 -13.49 17.05 10.24
C LEU A 71 -13.46 15.64 9.63
N ARG A 72 -14.57 14.89 9.71
CA ARG A 72 -14.68 13.57 9.08
C ARG A 72 -14.54 13.64 7.55
N SER A 73 -15.16 14.63 6.93
CA SER A 73 -15.06 14.83 5.47
C SER A 73 -13.63 15.21 5.05
N LEU A 74 -12.98 16.10 5.81
CA LEU A 74 -11.58 16.47 5.58
C LEU A 74 -10.63 15.28 5.73
N LEU A 75 -10.82 14.43 6.75
CA LEU A 75 -10.01 13.22 6.94
C LEU A 75 -10.20 12.21 5.80
N LYS A 76 -11.42 12.07 5.28
CA LYS A 76 -11.68 11.21 4.10
C LYS A 76 -10.95 11.72 2.86
N VAL A 77 -11.04 13.02 2.58
CA VAL A 77 -10.35 13.65 1.45
C VAL A 77 -8.83 13.53 1.59
N TYR A 78 -8.30 13.80 2.78
CA TYR A 78 -6.87 13.65 3.07
C TYR A 78 -6.39 12.21 2.83
N LYS A 79 -7.13 11.21 3.34
CA LYS A 79 -6.80 9.80 3.12
C LYS A 79 -6.85 9.44 1.64
N ALA A 80 -7.88 9.87 0.92
CA ALA A 80 -8.00 9.61 -0.51
C ALA A 80 -6.86 10.24 -1.32
N LEU A 81 -6.48 11.48 -0.99
CA LEU A 81 -5.40 12.20 -1.65
C LEU A 81 -4.04 11.54 -1.39
N ILE A 82 -3.76 11.16 -0.16
CA ILE A 82 -2.54 10.41 0.17
C ILE A 82 -2.49 9.07 -0.56
N PHE A 83 -3.58 8.32 -0.58
CA PHE A 83 -3.64 7.05 -1.31
C PHE A 83 -3.35 7.23 -2.80
N LEU A 84 -3.89 8.28 -3.42
CA LEU A 84 -3.66 8.59 -4.84
C LEU A 84 -2.19 8.92 -5.09
N VAL A 85 -1.59 9.75 -4.22
CA VAL A 85 -0.17 10.12 -4.32
C VAL A 85 0.73 8.89 -4.13
N LEU A 86 0.45 8.05 -3.12
CA LEU A 86 1.17 6.80 -2.88
C LEU A 86 1.06 5.84 -4.06
N PHE A 87 -0.13 5.75 -4.67
CA PHE A 87 -0.34 4.92 -5.86
C PHE A 87 0.49 5.42 -7.04
N GLY A 88 0.47 6.72 -7.34
CA GLY A 88 1.31 7.29 -8.40
C GLY A 88 2.81 7.12 -8.13
N TRP A 89 3.21 7.28 -6.88
CA TRP A 89 4.60 7.06 -6.46
C TRP A 89 5.04 5.61 -6.64
N PHE A 90 4.17 4.64 -6.29
CA PHE A 90 4.43 3.21 -6.47
C PHE A 90 4.64 2.82 -7.94
N ILE A 91 3.84 3.37 -8.86
CA ILE A 91 4.02 3.16 -10.30
C ILE A 91 5.37 3.73 -10.75
N THR A 92 5.68 4.94 -10.32
CA THR A 92 6.94 5.62 -10.69
C THR A 92 8.15 4.83 -10.19
N GLY A 93 8.13 4.35 -8.95
CA GLY A 93 9.20 3.50 -8.43
C GLY A 93 9.29 2.14 -9.08
N SER A 94 8.17 1.54 -9.47
CA SER A 94 8.19 0.31 -10.27
C SER A 94 8.98 0.51 -11.56
N VAL A 95 8.72 1.62 -12.29
CA VAL A 95 9.46 1.94 -13.52
C VAL A 95 10.95 2.12 -13.22
N TRP A 96 11.32 2.81 -12.15
CA TRP A 96 12.73 2.99 -11.78
C TRP A 96 13.43 1.69 -11.42
N VAL A 97 12.76 0.77 -10.72
CA VAL A 97 13.33 -0.54 -10.39
C VAL A 97 13.51 -1.39 -11.66
N TYR A 98 12.50 -1.45 -12.54
CA TYR A 98 12.56 -2.28 -13.74
C TYR A 98 13.44 -1.69 -14.86
N SER A 99 13.65 -0.38 -14.89
CA SER A 99 14.48 0.29 -15.92
C SER A 99 15.96 -0.12 -15.89
N ILE A 100 16.41 -0.78 -14.83
CA ILE A 100 17.83 -1.09 -14.57
C ILE A 100 18.07 -2.60 -14.73
N TYR A 101 17.04 -3.37 -15.05
CA TYR A 101 17.17 -4.82 -15.17
C TYR A 101 17.76 -5.20 -16.54
N PRO A 102 18.86 -5.99 -16.60
CA PRO A 102 19.68 -6.51 -15.50
C PRO A 102 20.74 -5.49 -15.00
N PRO A 103 20.92 -5.31 -13.68
CA PRO A 103 21.92 -4.39 -13.17
C PRO A 103 23.33 -4.94 -13.36
N ASN A 104 24.30 -4.04 -13.57
CA ASN A 104 25.70 -4.41 -13.68
C ASN A 104 26.28 -4.59 -12.27
N TYR A 105 26.78 -5.79 -11.96
CA TYR A 105 27.26 -6.17 -10.62
C TYR A 105 28.79 -6.07 -10.48
N ASP A 106 29.48 -5.49 -11.46
CA ASP A 106 30.94 -5.49 -11.52
C ASP A 106 31.53 -4.45 -10.55
N SER A 107 32.29 -4.91 -9.56
CA SER A 107 32.91 -4.08 -8.50
C SER A 107 34.13 -3.28 -8.97
N SER A 108 34.56 -3.47 -10.22
CA SER A 108 35.72 -2.82 -10.83
C SER A 108 35.38 -1.61 -11.70
N GLY A 109 34.10 -1.38 -11.99
CA GLY A 109 33.61 -0.24 -12.77
C GLY A 109 33.09 0.89 -11.88
N THR A 110 33.12 2.12 -12.38
CA THR A 110 32.55 3.35 -11.77
C THR A 110 31.01 3.33 -11.60
N VAL A 111 30.41 2.14 -11.69
CA VAL A 111 28.98 1.81 -11.83
C VAL A 111 28.68 0.63 -10.89
N TYR A 112 29.01 0.78 -9.61
CA TYR A 112 28.66 -0.20 -8.59
C TYR A 112 27.31 0.16 -7.99
N CYS A 113 26.43 -0.82 -7.82
CA CYS A 113 25.24 -0.67 -6.98
C CYS A 113 25.12 -1.87 -6.05
N ALA A 114 25.03 -1.61 -4.75
CA ALA A 114 24.85 -2.64 -3.73
C ALA A 114 23.64 -3.53 -4.07
N LYS A 115 23.92 -4.80 -4.39
CA LYS A 115 22.93 -5.84 -4.72
C LYS A 115 21.78 -5.89 -3.72
N THR A 116 22.07 -5.63 -2.44
CA THR A 116 21.11 -5.59 -1.34
C THR A 116 20.04 -4.52 -1.53
N LEU A 117 20.40 -3.29 -1.91
CA LEU A 117 19.45 -2.19 -2.06
C LEU A 117 18.46 -2.45 -3.22
N TYR A 118 18.99 -2.91 -4.35
CA TYR A 118 18.17 -3.30 -5.50
C TYR A 118 17.24 -4.47 -5.16
N LEU A 119 17.75 -5.52 -4.49
CA LEU A 119 16.91 -6.65 -4.06
C LEU A 119 15.80 -6.18 -3.11
N VAL A 120 16.11 -5.31 -2.15
CA VAL A 120 15.11 -4.79 -1.20
C VAL A 120 14.01 -4.02 -1.95
N ALA A 121 14.37 -3.12 -2.86
CA ALA A 121 13.39 -2.37 -3.65
C ALA A 121 12.54 -3.28 -4.56
N PHE A 122 13.18 -4.26 -5.19
CA PHE A 122 12.52 -5.23 -6.07
C PHE A 122 11.55 -6.13 -5.30
N TRP A 123 11.99 -6.75 -4.20
CA TRP A 123 11.16 -7.63 -3.40
C TRP A 123 10.01 -6.87 -2.74
N PHE A 124 10.27 -5.67 -2.22
CA PHE A 124 9.22 -4.83 -1.66
C PHE A 124 8.13 -4.50 -2.70
N THR A 125 8.56 -4.09 -3.90
CA THR A 125 7.64 -3.77 -5.00
C THR A 125 6.81 -5.00 -5.40
N ASN A 126 7.44 -6.18 -5.51
CA ASN A 126 6.72 -7.43 -5.81
C ASN A 126 5.73 -7.82 -4.72
N ILE A 127 6.09 -7.68 -3.45
CA ILE A 127 5.18 -7.95 -2.31
C ILE A 127 3.95 -7.03 -2.40
N CYS A 128 4.13 -5.74 -2.68
CA CYS A 128 3.00 -4.82 -2.89
C CYS A 128 2.09 -5.26 -4.04
N TYR A 129 2.64 -5.71 -5.18
CA TYR A 129 1.85 -6.25 -6.28
C TYR A 129 1.03 -7.49 -5.87
N ILE A 130 1.63 -8.42 -5.11
CA ILE A 130 0.93 -9.61 -4.61
C ILE A 130 -0.25 -9.21 -3.72
N PHE A 131 -0.07 -8.25 -2.81
CA PHE A 131 -1.15 -7.76 -1.95
C PHE A 131 -2.27 -7.09 -2.75
N ILE A 132 -1.94 -6.27 -3.75
CA ILE A 132 -2.94 -5.62 -4.61
C ILE A 132 -3.72 -6.69 -5.40
N ALA A 133 -3.02 -7.65 -6.01
CA ALA A 133 -3.65 -8.73 -6.77
C ALA A 133 -4.59 -9.58 -5.89
N MET A 134 -4.15 -9.93 -4.69
CA MET A 134 -4.97 -10.65 -3.71
C MET A 134 -6.20 -9.84 -3.28
N GLY A 135 -6.04 -8.54 -3.02
CA GLY A 135 -7.14 -7.64 -2.69
C GLY A 135 -8.18 -7.51 -3.80
N LEU A 136 -7.72 -7.40 -5.06
CA LEU A 136 -8.60 -7.38 -6.24
C LEU A 136 -9.32 -8.71 -6.44
N ALA A 137 -8.61 -9.84 -6.33
CA ALA A 137 -9.20 -11.17 -6.46
C ALA A 137 -10.26 -11.43 -5.38
N PHE A 138 -9.96 -11.08 -4.13
CA PHE A 138 -10.90 -11.17 -3.02
C PHE A 138 -12.10 -10.24 -3.23
N GLY A 139 -11.86 -8.99 -3.61
CA GLY A 139 -12.92 -8.01 -3.90
C GLY A 139 -13.84 -8.47 -5.04
N LEU A 140 -13.28 -9.01 -6.12
CA LEU A 140 -14.02 -9.59 -7.24
C LEU A 140 -14.81 -10.82 -6.80
N TYR A 141 -14.22 -11.73 -6.02
CA TYR A 141 -14.91 -12.90 -5.48
C TYR A 141 -16.13 -12.50 -4.63
N PHE A 142 -15.96 -11.53 -3.73
CA PHE A 142 -17.06 -11.01 -2.92
C PHE A 142 -18.11 -10.30 -3.77
N TYR A 143 -17.70 -9.49 -4.75
CA TYR A 143 -18.62 -8.81 -5.65
C TYR A 143 -19.43 -9.81 -6.49
N LEU A 144 -18.80 -10.86 -7.00
CA LEU A 144 -19.47 -11.93 -7.75
C LEU A 144 -20.42 -12.73 -6.85
N LYS A 145 -20.03 -13.06 -5.62
CA LYS A 145 -20.89 -13.75 -4.67
C LYS A 145 -22.14 -12.92 -4.32
N ASN A 146 -21.94 -11.67 -3.89
CA ASN A 146 -23.05 -10.77 -3.54
C ASN A 146 -23.91 -10.40 -4.76
N GLY A 147 -23.30 -10.25 -5.94
CA GLY A 147 -23.99 -10.01 -7.20
C GLY A 147 -24.79 -11.22 -7.68
N CYS A 148 -24.30 -12.45 -7.44
CA CYS A 148 -25.04 -13.68 -7.70
C CYS A 148 -26.23 -13.80 -6.74
N ASP A 149 -26.06 -13.49 -5.45
CA ASP A 149 -27.13 -13.48 -4.46
C ASP A 149 -28.22 -12.42 -4.80
N LEU A 150 -27.82 -11.23 -5.25
CA LEU A 150 -28.74 -10.17 -5.70
C LEU A 150 -29.47 -10.53 -7.01
N ASN A 151 -28.77 -11.11 -7.98
CA ASN A 151 -29.38 -11.54 -9.24
C ASN A 151 -30.33 -12.72 -9.04
N ILE A 152 -30.01 -13.70 -8.18
CA ILE A 152 -30.91 -14.79 -7.80
C ILE A 152 -32.15 -14.25 -7.07
N CYS A 153 -31.99 -13.31 -6.14
CA CYS A 153 -33.12 -12.63 -5.49
C CYS A 153 -34.01 -11.87 -6.50
N SER A 154 -33.41 -11.18 -7.47
CA SER A 154 -34.16 -10.49 -8.53
C SER A 154 -34.90 -11.47 -9.45
N PHE A 155 -34.28 -12.60 -9.77
CA PHE A 155 -34.86 -13.67 -10.60
C PHE A 155 -36.03 -14.35 -9.89
N PHE A 156 -35.91 -14.69 -8.60
CA PHE A 156 -37.02 -15.22 -7.79
C PHE A 156 -38.15 -14.21 -7.63
N ARG A 157 -37.86 -12.93 -7.40
CA ARG A 157 -38.89 -11.88 -7.33
C ARG A 157 -39.65 -11.72 -8.65
N SER A 158 -39.00 -11.89 -9.80
CA SER A 158 -39.69 -11.85 -11.11
C SER A 158 -40.67 -13.01 -11.30
N ARG A 159 -40.38 -14.18 -10.72
CA ARG A 159 -41.19 -15.41 -10.88
C ARG A 159 -42.36 -15.49 -9.92
N SER A 160 -42.32 -14.78 -8.78
CA SER A 160 -43.46 -14.67 -7.86
C SER A 160 -44.58 -13.74 -8.36
N TYR A 161 -44.34 -12.94 -9.41
CA TYR A 161 -45.31 -11.97 -9.95
C TYR A 161 -46.02 -12.45 -11.23
N THR A 162 -45.71 -13.64 -11.74
CA THR A 162 -46.52 -14.29 -12.79
C THR A 162 -47.68 -15.04 -12.14
N PRO A 163 -48.93 -14.51 -12.15
CA PRO A 163 -50.09 -15.29 -11.73
C PRO A 163 -50.28 -16.48 -12.68
N LEU A 164 -50.58 -17.65 -12.10
CA LEU A 164 -51.07 -18.81 -12.85
C LEU A 164 -52.38 -18.41 -13.53
N THR A 165 -52.33 -18.26 -14.86
CA THR A 165 -53.51 -18.31 -15.74
C THR A 165 -53.66 -19.70 -16.31
#